data_AF-A0A1G3AB46-F1
#
_entry.id   AF-A0A1G3AB46-F1
#
_cell.length_a   1.000
_cell.length_b   1.000
_cell.length_c   1.000
_cell.angle_alpha   90.00
_cell.angle_beta   90.00
_cell.angle_gamma   90.00
#
_symmetry.space_group_name_H-M   'P 1'
#
loop_
_entity.id
_entity.type
_entity.pdbx_description
1 polymer ?
#
loop_
_entity_poly.entity_id
_entity_poly.type
_entity_poly.pdbx_seq_one_letter_code
_entity_poly.pdbx_strand_id
1 'polypeptide(L)'
;MELSWTMKLRIAAAAAAGVVLIGILGWQMTEPAVTTGSVGLRGAVTLVILALIAGFIGYFVSWPHGHQIGILAAPFGLAVWAVRSGSMASLIQVHPTAAQRLELITSLKWEPITWLVIVAAGCAGPLLCWKVVSKKKTSKKKERSKVNPIKYLNAITALAASGVMAQFFLRVFAQDVSLMGTIGEKQISVLAQPATGQIVFAVFASFGLAAFVVKKFLDVSYIWPIISTFFVTIFALGVYAKNVSYLAGYWPAAFFPNAIVSVLPVEMVAFGTLGSVAGYWMAIRFDFWRKHEI
;
A
#
# COMPACT_ATOMS: atom_id res chain seq x y z
N MET A 1 -17.45 1.12 16.65
CA MET A 1 -18.44 1.04 15.57
C MET A 1 -18.82 -0.40 15.41
N GLU A 2 -20.06 -0.76 15.75
CA GLU A 2 -20.63 -2.01 15.27
C GLU A 2 -20.70 -1.95 13.75
N LEU A 3 -20.26 -3.02 13.07
CA LEU A 3 -20.25 -3.07 11.62
C LEU A 3 -21.68 -3.34 11.10
N SER A 4 -22.55 -2.35 11.28
CA SER A 4 -23.93 -2.43 10.81
C SER A 4 -23.98 -2.64 9.30
N TRP A 5 -25.07 -3.22 8.82
CA TRP A 5 -25.25 -3.48 7.39
C TRP A 5 -25.12 -2.20 6.55
N THR A 6 -25.59 -1.07 7.09
CA THR A 6 -25.46 0.25 6.46
C THR A 6 -24.00 0.72 6.37
N MET A 7 -23.17 0.41 7.36
CA MET A 7 -21.73 0.72 7.33
C MET A 7 -21.02 -0.10 6.25
N LYS A 8 -21.35 -1.39 6.14
CA LYS A 8 -20.80 -2.27 5.09
C LYS A 8 -21.12 -1.75 3.70
N LEU A 9 -22.37 -1.36 3.46
CA LEU A 9 -22.80 -0.76 2.19
C LEU A 9 -22.05 0.54 1.88
N ARG A 10 -21.82 1.41 2.87
CA ARG A 10 -21.06 2.65 2.68
C ARG A 10 -19.61 2.40 2.31
N ILE A 11 -18.96 1.43 2.95
CA ILE A 11 -17.59 1.02 2.61
C ILE A 11 -17.57 0.45 1.18
N ALA A 12 -18.51 -0.43 0.84
CA ALA A 12 -18.61 -1.01 -0.50
C ALA A 12 -18.84 0.06 -1.57
N ALA A 13 -19.68 1.05 -1.30
CA ALA A 13 -19.98 2.12 -2.24
C ALA A 13 -18.80 3.10 -2.42
N ALA A 14 -18.04 3.40 -1.35
CA ALA A 14 -16.78 4.15 -1.47
C ALA A 14 -15.71 3.37 -2.24
N ALA A 15 -15.61 2.05 -2.00
CA ALA A 15 -14.73 1.17 -2.76
C ALA A 15 -15.11 1.14 -4.25
N ALA A 16 -16.42 1.02 -4.55
CA ALA A 16 -16.93 1.02 -5.92
C ALA A 16 -16.60 2.33 -6.67
N ALA A 17 -16.70 3.49 -6.02
CA ALA A 17 -16.29 4.76 -6.62
C ALA A 17 -14.81 4.76 -7.02
N GLY A 18 -13.94 4.22 -6.17
CA GLY A 18 -12.52 4.02 -6.46
C GLY A 18 -12.26 3.05 -7.61
N VAL A 19 -12.90 1.89 -7.58
CA VAL A 19 -12.81 0.85 -8.62
C VAL A 19 -13.23 1.39 -9.98
N VAL A 20 -14.35 2.11 -10.06
CA VAL A 20 -14.83 2.67 -11.34
C VAL A 20 -13.89 3.76 -11.85
N LEU A 21 -13.56 4.76 -11.02
CA LEU A 21 -12.79 5.92 -11.47
C LEU A 21 -11.32 5.61 -11.72
N ILE A 22 -10.67 4.91 -10.81
CA ILE A 22 -9.24 4.61 -10.92
C ILE A 22 -9.05 3.26 -11.61
N GLY A 23 -9.72 2.22 -11.10
CA GLY A 23 -9.57 0.85 -11.59
C GLY A 23 -9.96 0.63 -13.05
N ILE A 24 -11.07 1.22 -13.48
CA ILE A 24 -11.61 1.06 -14.84
C ILE A 24 -11.24 2.26 -15.72
N LEU A 25 -11.72 3.46 -15.38
CA LEU A 25 -11.51 4.65 -16.23
C LEU A 25 -10.04 5.07 -16.26
N GLY A 26 -9.38 5.10 -15.10
CA GLY A 26 -7.96 5.43 -15.02
C GLY A 26 -7.12 4.49 -15.89
N TRP A 27 -7.43 3.20 -15.89
CA TRP A 27 -6.71 2.21 -16.71
C TRP A 27 -6.81 2.55 -18.19
N GLN A 28 -8.03 2.76 -18.70
CA GLN A 28 -8.27 3.12 -20.11
C GLN A 28 -7.59 4.44 -20.52
N MET A 29 -7.49 5.39 -19.60
CA MET A 29 -6.88 6.71 -19.87
C MET A 29 -5.34 6.70 -19.82
N THR A 30 -4.73 5.58 -19.44
CA THR A 30 -3.27 5.45 -19.22
C THR A 30 -2.62 4.35 -20.05
N GLU A 31 -3.39 3.53 -20.76
CA GLU A 31 -2.88 2.57 -21.75
C GLU A 31 -2.16 3.27 -22.92
N PRO A 32 -1.07 2.69 -23.47
CA PRO A 32 -0.52 1.35 -23.20
C PRO A 32 0.55 1.31 -22.08
N ALA A 33 0.74 2.37 -21.29
CA ALA A 33 1.89 2.51 -20.39
C ALA A 33 1.90 1.54 -19.18
N VAL A 34 0.83 0.79 -18.94
CA VAL A 34 0.60 0.06 -17.67
C VAL A 34 1.10 -1.39 -17.69
N THR A 35 1.33 -1.99 -18.85
CA THR A 35 1.87 -3.37 -18.95
C THR A 35 3.31 -3.52 -18.47
N THR A 36 4.04 -2.42 -18.26
CA THR A 36 5.44 -2.40 -17.79
C THR A 36 5.63 -1.75 -16.42
N GLY A 37 4.55 -1.42 -15.70
CA GLY A 37 4.63 -0.76 -14.38
C GLY A 37 5.02 0.72 -14.41
N SER A 38 5.28 1.31 -15.58
CA SER A 38 5.72 2.70 -15.71
C SER A 38 4.57 3.63 -16.09
N VAL A 39 3.93 4.26 -15.10
CA VAL A 39 2.96 5.32 -15.38
C VAL A 39 3.71 6.58 -15.81
N GLY A 40 3.61 6.94 -17.09
CA GLY A 40 4.16 8.20 -17.60
C GLY A 40 3.55 9.42 -16.90
N LEU A 41 4.23 10.57 -16.95
CA LEU A 41 3.82 11.80 -16.23
C LEU A 41 2.35 12.18 -16.46
N ARG A 42 1.87 12.14 -17.72
CA ARG A 42 0.47 12.41 -18.06
C ARG A 42 -0.49 11.45 -17.37
N GLY A 43 -0.15 10.17 -17.34
CA GLY A 43 -0.94 9.15 -16.66
C GLY A 43 -0.96 9.37 -15.15
N ALA A 44 0.19 9.72 -14.56
CA ALA A 44 0.30 9.98 -13.13
C ALA A 44 -0.55 11.18 -12.72
N VAL A 45 -0.52 12.27 -13.48
CA VAL A 45 -1.38 13.45 -13.28
C VAL A 45 -2.85 13.08 -13.37
N THR A 46 -3.23 12.28 -14.38
CA THR A 46 -4.60 11.82 -14.57
C THR A 46 -5.08 10.99 -13.37
N LEU A 47 -4.24 10.06 -12.89
CA LEU A 47 -4.54 9.24 -11.71
C LEU A 47 -4.66 10.06 -10.43
N VAL A 48 -3.83 11.08 -10.25
CA VAL A 48 -3.92 11.99 -9.10
C VAL A 48 -5.26 12.73 -9.10
N ILE A 49 -5.70 13.24 -10.25
CA ILE A 49 -6.99 13.91 -10.39
C ILE A 49 -8.13 12.92 -10.12
N LEU A 50 -8.10 11.75 -10.74
CA LEU A 50 -9.12 10.71 -10.54
C LEU A 50 -9.18 10.23 -9.10
N ALA A 51 -8.04 10.08 -8.42
CA ALA A 51 -7.98 9.71 -7.01
C ALA A 51 -8.61 10.77 -6.12
N LEU A 52 -8.30 12.04 -6.35
CA LEU A 52 -8.91 13.16 -5.62
C LEU A 52 -10.43 13.17 -5.81
N ILE A 53 -10.92 12.99 -7.04
CA ILE A 53 -12.36 12.90 -7.34
C ILE A 53 -12.98 11.67 -6.68
N ALA A 54 -12.32 10.50 -6.73
CA ALA A 54 -12.81 9.27 -6.12
C ALA A 54 -12.95 9.41 -4.60
N GLY A 55 -11.96 10.02 -3.95
CA GLY A 55 -12.06 10.36 -2.53
C GLY A 55 -13.17 11.37 -2.23
N PHE A 56 -13.33 12.39 -3.08
CA PHE A 56 -14.41 13.38 -2.97
C PHE A 56 -15.79 12.72 -3.04
N ILE A 57 -16.04 11.88 -4.04
CA ILE A 57 -17.30 11.13 -4.20
C ILE A 57 -17.47 10.15 -3.04
N GLY A 58 -16.39 9.44 -2.68
CA GLY A 58 -16.37 8.51 -1.55
C GLY A 58 -16.86 9.16 -0.26
N TYR A 59 -16.51 10.42 -0.01
CA TYR A 59 -17.02 11.18 1.14
C TYR A 59 -18.55 11.31 1.15
N PHE A 60 -19.16 11.68 0.02
CA PHE A 60 -20.61 11.88 -0.06
C PHE A 60 -21.38 10.57 0.00
N VAL A 61 -20.92 9.56 -0.71
CA VAL A 61 -21.59 8.25 -0.76
C VAL A 61 -21.52 7.54 0.59
N SER A 62 -20.47 7.79 1.39
CA SER A 62 -20.33 7.22 2.73
C SER A 62 -20.79 8.14 3.87
N TRP A 63 -21.59 9.18 3.57
CA TRP A 63 -22.18 10.09 4.56
C TRP A 63 -23.00 9.35 5.64
N PRO A 64 -22.88 9.69 6.93
CA PRO A 64 -22.13 10.82 7.53
C PRO A 64 -20.66 10.51 7.85
N HIS A 65 -20.20 9.29 7.63
CA HIS A 65 -18.84 8.84 7.94
C HIS A 65 -17.84 9.09 6.81
N GLY A 66 -18.19 9.99 5.89
CA GLY A 66 -17.43 10.36 4.70
C GLY A 66 -15.95 10.59 4.92
N HIS A 67 -15.62 11.29 6.01
CA HIS A 67 -14.24 11.66 6.33
C HIS A 67 -13.36 10.45 6.70
N GLN A 68 -13.96 9.36 7.21
CA GLN A 68 -13.24 8.15 7.62
C GLN A 68 -13.25 7.10 6.52
N ILE A 69 -14.36 6.94 5.81
CA ILE A 69 -14.53 5.85 4.84
C ILE A 69 -14.07 6.27 3.43
N GLY A 70 -14.25 7.54 3.07
CA GLY A 70 -13.92 8.03 1.72
C GLY A 70 -12.45 7.89 1.34
N ILE A 71 -11.53 7.83 2.34
CA ILE A 71 -10.09 7.62 2.11
C ILE A 71 -9.79 6.26 1.47
N LEU A 72 -10.70 5.29 1.59
CA LEU A 72 -10.52 3.94 1.04
C LEU A 72 -10.76 3.88 -0.47
N ALA A 73 -11.40 4.89 -1.07
CA ALA A 73 -11.73 4.89 -2.48
C ALA A 73 -10.47 4.71 -3.35
N ALA A 74 -9.44 5.55 -3.15
CA ALA A 74 -8.26 5.46 -3.98
C ALA A 74 -7.48 4.13 -3.84
N PRO A 75 -7.21 3.63 -2.62
CA PRO A 75 -6.58 2.32 -2.43
C PRO A 75 -7.35 1.16 -3.05
N PHE A 76 -8.69 1.13 -3.00
CA PHE A 76 -9.48 0.09 -3.67
C PHE A 76 -9.39 0.18 -5.20
N GLY A 77 -9.35 1.39 -5.75
CA GLY A 77 -9.10 1.60 -7.17
C GLY A 77 -7.71 1.11 -7.60
N LEU A 78 -6.68 1.42 -6.81
CA LEU A 78 -5.32 0.92 -7.03
C LEU A 78 -5.19 -0.58 -6.80
N ALA A 79 -6.01 -1.19 -5.95
CA ALA A 79 -6.01 -2.65 -5.78
C ALA A 79 -6.42 -3.38 -7.08
N VAL A 80 -7.31 -2.79 -7.89
CA VAL A 80 -7.64 -3.34 -9.21
C VAL A 80 -6.43 -3.29 -10.14
N TRP A 81 -5.68 -2.18 -10.12
CA TRP A 81 -4.45 -2.05 -10.87
C TRP A 81 -3.40 -3.06 -10.41
N ALA A 82 -3.20 -3.16 -9.10
CA ALA A 82 -2.26 -4.10 -8.50
C ALA A 82 -2.49 -5.54 -8.99
N VAL A 83 -3.75 -5.97 -9.08
CA VAL A 83 -4.11 -7.30 -9.59
C VAL A 83 -3.97 -7.41 -11.11
N ARG A 84 -4.20 -6.32 -11.85
CA ARG A 84 -4.15 -6.30 -13.33
C ARG A 84 -2.75 -6.08 -13.92
N SER A 85 -1.84 -5.44 -13.19
CA SER A 85 -0.49 -5.11 -13.64
C SER A 85 0.42 -6.33 -13.84
N GLY A 86 -0.08 -7.53 -13.58
CA GLY A 86 0.64 -8.78 -13.76
C GLY A 86 1.58 -9.06 -12.59
N SER A 87 2.70 -9.69 -12.90
CA SER A 87 3.55 -10.36 -11.92
C SER A 87 5.00 -9.89 -12.07
N MET A 88 5.77 -9.82 -10.99
CA MET A 88 7.19 -9.44 -11.09
C MET A 88 7.98 -10.38 -12.02
N ALA A 89 7.67 -11.68 -12.07
CA ALA A 89 8.25 -12.62 -13.02
C ALA A 89 7.91 -12.26 -14.46
N SER A 90 6.66 -11.84 -14.74
CA SER A 90 6.29 -11.39 -16.09
C SER A 90 7.07 -10.15 -16.52
N LEU A 91 7.31 -9.19 -15.60
CA LEU A 91 8.18 -8.04 -15.88
C LEU A 91 9.62 -8.47 -16.15
N ILE A 92 10.14 -9.40 -15.36
CA ILE A 92 11.50 -9.94 -15.54
C ILE A 92 11.63 -10.73 -16.85
N GLN A 93 10.59 -11.44 -17.29
CA GLN A 93 10.60 -12.18 -18.56
C GLN A 93 10.77 -11.23 -19.76
N VAL A 94 10.17 -10.04 -19.72
CA VAL A 94 10.33 -9.00 -20.75
C VAL A 94 11.70 -8.30 -20.67
N HIS A 95 12.41 -8.44 -19.55
CA HIS A 95 13.75 -7.89 -19.31
C HIS A 95 14.76 -9.04 -19.08
N PRO A 96 15.07 -9.85 -20.10
CA PRO A 96 15.78 -11.12 -19.91
C PRO A 96 17.22 -10.95 -19.41
N THR A 97 17.92 -9.90 -19.82
CA THR A 97 19.34 -9.71 -19.53
C THR A 97 19.60 -9.15 -18.13
N ALA A 98 20.76 -9.45 -17.54
CA ALA A 98 21.15 -8.93 -16.22
C ALA A 98 21.14 -7.39 -16.15
N ALA A 99 21.59 -6.71 -17.21
CA ALA A 99 21.60 -5.26 -17.28
C ALA A 99 20.17 -4.68 -17.26
N GLN A 100 19.26 -5.25 -18.06
CA GLN A 100 17.85 -4.83 -18.10
C GLN A 100 17.14 -5.07 -16.77
N ARG A 101 17.42 -6.19 -16.08
CA ARG A 101 16.83 -6.44 -14.75
C ARG A 101 17.33 -5.45 -13.70
N LEU A 102 18.60 -5.06 -13.76
CA LEU A 102 19.17 -4.06 -12.84
C LEU A 102 18.56 -2.67 -13.07
N GLU A 103 18.38 -2.28 -14.33
CA GLU A 103 17.68 -1.05 -14.71
C GLU A 103 16.22 -1.06 -14.24
N LEU A 104 15.51 -2.17 -14.47
CA LEU A 104 14.14 -2.39 -13.98
C LEU A 104 14.07 -2.19 -12.46
N ILE A 105 14.92 -2.88 -11.69
CA ILE A 105 14.95 -2.75 -10.22
C ILE A 105 15.25 -1.32 -9.79
N THR A 106 16.12 -0.62 -10.52
CA THR A 106 16.47 0.77 -10.21
C THR A 106 15.28 1.71 -10.45
N SER A 107 14.49 1.48 -11.49
CA SER A 107 13.23 2.18 -11.76
C SER A 107 12.17 1.88 -10.68
N LEU A 108 11.95 0.59 -10.38
CA LEU A 108 10.95 0.13 -9.40
C LEU A 108 11.18 0.66 -7.98
N LYS A 109 12.41 1.05 -7.61
CA LYS A 109 12.71 1.64 -6.30
C LYS A 109 11.96 2.95 -6.03
N TRP A 110 11.70 3.73 -7.08
CA TRP A 110 11.07 5.05 -6.96
C TRP A 110 9.58 5.04 -7.24
N GLU A 111 9.09 3.99 -7.90
CA GLU A 111 7.68 3.82 -8.23
C GLU A 111 6.70 3.89 -7.04
N PRO A 112 7.02 3.39 -5.82
CA PRO A 112 6.10 3.50 -4.69
C PRO A 112 5.79 4.95 -4.31
N ILE A 113 6.66 5.91 -4.63
CA ILE A 113 6.39 7.34 -4.42
C ILE A 113 5.19 7.76 -5.27
N THR A 114 5.17 7.40 -6.56
CA THR A 114 4.07 7.71 -7.48
C THR A 114 2.75 7.16 -6.94
N TRP A 115 2.73 5.90 -6.51
CA TRP A 115 1.54 5.27 -5.94
C TRP A 115 1.12 5.92 -4.62
N LEU A 116 2.06 6.28 -3.74
CA LEU A 116 1.77 6.98 -2.50
C LEU A 116 1.19 8.38 -2.74
N VAL A 117 1.67 9.11 -3.74
CA VAL A 117 1.11 10.41 -4.13
C VAL A 117 -0.34 10.26 -4.59
N ILE A 118 -0.67 9.22 -5.35
CA ILE A 118 -2.04 8.91 -5.77
C ILE A 118 -2.93 8.59 -4.56
N VAL A 119 -2.44 7.74 -3.63
CA VAL A 119 -3.15 7.45 -2.38
C VAL A 119 -3.36 8.73 -1.56
N ALA A 120 -2.33 9.58 -1.43
CA ALA A 120 -2.41 10.84 -0.70
C ALA A 120 -3.43 11.80 -1.31
N ALA A 121 -3.49 11.90 -2.65
CA ALA A 121 -4.51 12.66 -3.36
C ALA A 121 -5.92 12.13 -3.09
N GLY A 122 -6.09 10.80 -3.08
CA GLY A 122 -7.33 10.15 -2.67
C GLY A 122 -7.75 10.46 -1.24
N CYS A 123 -6.80 10.49 -0.30
CA CYS A 123 -7.05 10.90 1.09
C CYS A 123 -7.37 12.40 1.20
N ALA A 124 -6.83 13.24 0.31
CA ALA A 124 -7.10 14.67 0.31
C ALA A 124 -8.55 15.01 -0.10
N GLY A 125 -9.16 14.24 -1.00
CA GLY A 125 -10.54 14.44 -1.46
C GLY A 125 -11.57 14.54 -0.31
N PRO A 126 -11.71 13.52 0.56
CA PRO A 126 -12.62 13.56 1.70
C PRO A 126 -12.33 14.68 2.69
N LEU A 127 -11.05 15.03 2.88
CA LEU A 127 -10.62 16.11 3.76
C LEU A 127 -11.06 17.48 3.23
N LEU A 128 -10.98 17.69 1.91
CA LEU A 128 -11.49 18.89 1.26
C LEU A 128 -13.01 19.00 1.44
N CYS A 129 -13.76 17.92 1.19
CA CYS A 129 -15.20 17.89 1.43
C CYS A 129 -15.54 18.23 2.88
N TRP A 130 -14.88 17.56 3.83
CA TRP A 130 -15.10 17.78 5.25
C TRP A 130 -14.83 19.24 5.65
N LYS A 131 -13.77 19.85 5.11
CA LYS A 131 -13.44 21.27 5.37
C LYS A 131 -14.52 22.21 4.81
N VAL A 132 -15.03 21.94 3.61
CA VAL A 132 -16.11 22.74 2.99
C VAL A 132 -17.42 22.61 3.78
N VAL A 133 -17.79 21.40 4.17
CA VAL A 133 -19.05 21.13 4.90
C VAL A 133 -18.96 21.60 6.36
N SER A 134 -17.82 21.43 7.03
CA SER A 134 -17.65 21.80 8.44
C SER A 134 -17.49 23.30 8.65
N LYS A 135 -16.99 24.05 7.65
CA LYS A 135 -16.98 25.52 7.69
C LYS A 135 -18.38 26.12 7.88
N LYS A 136 -19.44 25.40 7.47
CA LYS A 136 -20.83 25.81 7.72
C LYS A 136 -21.29 25.55 9.17
N LYS A 137 -20.57 24.73 9.95
CA LYS A 137 -21.00 24.27 11.28
C LYS A 137 -20.27 24.87 12.48
N THR A 138 -19.08 25.47 12.34
CA THR A 138 -18.37 25.99 13.53
C THR A 138 -17.33 27.08 13.25
N SER A 139 -17.66 28.30 13.65
CA SER A 139 -16.69 29.32 14.11
C SER A 139 -16.24 28.95 15.53
N LYS A 140 -15.30 28.01 15.67
CA LYS A 140 -14.53 27.87 16.90
C LYS A 140 -13.04 27.91 16.56
N LYS A 141 -12.38 28.92 17.12
CA LYS A 141 -10.96 29.24 17.01
C LYS A 141 -10.15 27.98 17.35
N LYS A 142 -9.41 27.43 16.38
CA LYS A 142 -8.43 26.36 16.66
C LYS A 142 -7.34 26.97 17.53
N GLU A 143 -7.30 26.58 18.80
CA GLU A 143 -6.11 26.77 19.62
C GLU A 143 -4.92 26.09 18.92
N ARG A 144 -3.86 26.87 18.69
CA ARG A 144 -2.59 26.35 18.20
C ARG A 144 -2.02 25.44 19.30
N SER A 145 -2.16 24.13 19.13
CA SER A 145 -1.54 23.16 20.02
C SER A 145 -0.03 23.38 20.02
N LYS A 146 0.57 23.65 21.18
CA LYS A 146 2.02 23.68 21.36
C LYS A 146 2.62 22.39 20.79
N VAL A 147 3.65 22.54 19.96
CA VAL A 147 4.34 21.44 19.31
C VAL A 147 5.06 20.63 20.39
N ASN A 148 4.58 19.43 20.68
CA ASN A 148 5.19 18.53 21.68
C ASN A 148 6.27 17.67 21.00
N PRO A 149 7.56 17.76 21.39
CA PRO A 149 8.67 16.98 20.83
C PRO A 149 8.42 15.45 20.86
N ILE A 150 7.69 14.98 21.88
CA ILE A 150 7.32 13.56 22.05
C ILE A 150 6.53 13.04 20.83
N LYS A 151 5.78 13.92 20.15
CA LYS A 151 5.00 13.54 18.97
C LYS A 151 5.87 13.16 17.78
N TYR A 152 7.02 13.82 17.59
CA TYR A 152 7.95 13.49 16.52
C TYR A 152 8.68 12.19 16.80
N LEU A 153 9.08 11.96 18.05
CA LEU A 153 9.68 10.69 18.45
C LEU A 153 8.70 9.53 18.20
N ASN A 154 7.43 9.66 18.60
CA ASN A 154 6.42 8.63 18.35
C ASN A 154 6.17 8.39 16.86
N ALA A 155 6.25 9.44 16.03
CA ALA A 155 6.13 9.32 14.58
C ALA A 155 7.29 8.53 13.95
N ILE A 156 8.54 8.87 14.32
CA ILE A 156 9.74 8.17 13.84
C ILE A 156 9.71 6.71 14.30
N THR A 157 9.42 6.47 15.58
CA THR A 157 9.30 5.12 16.13
C THR A 157 8.18 4.33 15.45
N ALA A 158 7.02 4.95 15.19
CA ALA A 158 5.92 4.32 14.46
C ALA A 158 6.31 3.93 13.04
N LEU A 159 7.04 4.79 12.33
CA LEU A 159 7.50 4.51 10.97
C LEU A 159 8.51 3.35 10.95
N ALA A 160 9.50 3.39 11.83
CA ALA A 160 10.52 2.34 11.94
C ALA A 160 9.90 0.99 12.37
N ALA A 161 9.06 1.00 13.40
CA ALA A 161 8.37 -0.20 13.87
C ALA A 161 7.45 -0.78 12.78
N SER A 162 6.69 0.06 12.07
CA SER A 162 5.84 -0.39 10.96
C SER A 162 6.66 -1.08 9.87
N GLY A 163 7.79 -0.48 9.47
CA GLY A 163 8.67 -1.04 8.45
C GLY A 163 9.23 -2.40 8.84
N VAL A 164 9.80 -2.51 10.06
CA VAL A 164 10.38 -3.76 10.57
C VAL A 164 9.31 -4.85 10.71
N MET A 165 8.17 -4.53 11.30
CA MET A 165 7.08 -5.49 11.48
C MET A 165 6.49 -5.95 10.15
N ALA A 166 6.17 -5.02 9.25
CA ALA A 166 5.64 -5.37 7.94
C ALA A 166 6.62 -6.23 7.16
N GLN A 167 7.92 -5.92 7.21
CA GLN A 167 8.96 -6.72 6.55
C GLN A 167 9.08 -8.13 7.15
N PHE A 168 8.99 -8.25 8.48
CA PHE A 168 8.98 -9.55 9.15
C PHE A 168 7.78 -10.40 8.73
N PHE A 169 6.57 -9.86 8.83
CA PHE A 169 5.35 -10.58 8.47
C PHE A 169 5.27 -10.90 6.98
N LEU A 170 5.71 -10.00 6.10
CA LEU A 170 5.76 -10.24 4.66
C LEU A 170 6.66 -11.44 4.34
N ARG A 171 7.80 -11.54 5.00
CA ARG A 171 8.70 -12.69 4.84
C ARG A 171 8.05 -14.00 5.25
N VAL A 172 7.13 -14.00 6.21
CA VAL A 172 6.44 -15.21 6.65
C VAL A 172 5.26 -15.51 5.73
N PHE A 173 4.43 -14.52 5.40
CA PHE A 173 3.19 -14.75 4.66
C PHE A 173 3.39 -14.86 3.14
N ALA A 174 4.40 -14.22 2.57
CA ALA A 174 4.71 -14.30 1.14
C ALA A 174 5.72 -15.41 0.81
N GLN A 175 6.01 -16.33 1.74
CA GLN A 175 6.86 -17.48 1.45
C GLN A 175 6.16 -18.45 0.50
N ASP A 176 6.86 -18.80 -0.59
CA ASP A 176 6.50 -19.91 -1.47
C ASP A 176 7.63 -20.94 -1.46
N VAL A 177 7.56 -21.94 -2.34
CA VAL A 177 8.55 -23.01 -2.49
C VAL A 177 9.95 -22.43 -2.57
N SER A 178 10.77 -22.81 -1.59
CA SER A 178 12.18 -22.47 -1.56
C SER A 178 13.00 -23.58 -2.22
N LEU A 179 13.91 -23.18 -3.10
CA LEU A 179 14.90 -24.07 -3.66
C LEU A 179 16.28 -23.62 -3.18
N MET A 180 17.13 -24.60 -2.87
CA MET A 180 18.52 -24.34 -2.57
C MET A 180 19.33 -24.36 -3.85
N GLY A 181 20.02 -23.26 -4.12
CA GLY A 181 20.98 -23.10 -5.20
C GLY A 181 22.39 -22.88 -4.67
N THR A 182 23.36 -22.82 -5.57
CA THR A 182 24.76 -22.58 -5.22
C THR A 182 25.35 -21.49 -6.13
N ILE A 183 25.80 -20.37 -5.54
CA ILE A 183 26.64 -19.38 -6.22
C ILE A 183 28.10 -19.66 -5.84
N GLY A 184 28.84 -20.33 -6.72
CA GLY A 184 30.17 -20.84 -6.36
C GLY A 184 30.05 -21.81 -5.18
N GLU A 185 30.73 -21.52 -4.06
CA GLU A 185 30.67 -22.32 -2.83
C GLU A 185 29.55 -21.91 -1.86
N LYS A 186 28.86 -20.79 -2.10
CA LYS A 186 27.81 -20.30 -1.20
C LYS A 186 26.45 -20.88 -1.58
N GLN A 187 25.82 -21.56 -0.64
CA GLN A 187 24.41 -21.91 -0.76
C GLN A 187 23.55 -20.65 -0.69
N ILE A 188 22.64 -20.52 -1.65
CA ILE A 188 21.62 -19.47 -1.69
C ILE A 188 20.24 -20.12 -1.65
N SER A 189 19.34 -19.57 -0.84
CA SER A 189 17.93 -19.92 -0.92
C SER A 189 17.26 -18.97 -1.90
N VAL A 190 16.62 -19.52 -2.92
CA VAL A 190 15.78 -18.78 -3.86
C VAL A 190 14.33 -19.20 -3.66
N LEU A 191 13.41 -18.25 -3.80
CA LEU A 191 11.99 -18.45 -3.59
C LEU A 191 11.27 -18.33 -4.92
N ALA A 192 10.36 -19.25 -5.21
CA ALA A 192 9.43 -19.10 -6.32
C ALA A 192 8.52 -17.87 -6.10
N GLN A 193 7.98 -17.33 -7.18
CA GLN A 193 7.02 -16.25 -7.10
C GLN A 193 5.72 -16.73 -6.45
N PRO A 194 5.30 -16.13 -5.33
CA PRO A 194 4.02 -16.44 -4.72
C PRO A 194 2.87 -16.09 -5.65
N ALA A 195 1.77 -16.86 -5.57
CA ALA A 195 0.55 -16.55 -6.29
C ALA A 195 0.03 -15.15 -5.94
N THR A 196 -0.58 -14.44 -6.89
CA THR A 196 -1.08 -13.06 -6.69
C THR A 196 -1.99 -12.96 -5.45
N GLY A 197 -2.90 -13.91 -5.25
CA GLY A 197 -3.76 -13.93 -4.06
C GLY A 197 -2.99 -14.02 -2.73
N GLN A 198 -1.88 -14.76 -2.71
CA GLN A 198 -1.00 -14.84 -1.55
C GLN A 198 -0.25 -13.53 -1.32
N ILE A 199 0.23 -12.86 -2.37
CA ILE A 199 0.84 -11.53 -2.27
C ILE A 199 -0.15 -10.53 -1.69
N VAL A 200 -1.37 -10.48 -2.24
CA VAL A 200 -2.46 -9.62 -1.75
C VAL A 200 -2.70 -9.84 -0.26
N PHE A 201 -2.87 -11.11 0.15
CA PHE A 201 -3.07 -11.47 1.54
C PHE A 201 -1.87 -11.07 2.42
N ALA A 202 -0.66 -11.42 2.01
CA ALA A 202 0.57 -11.17 2.76
C ALA A 202 0.79 -9.68 3.01
N VAL A 203 0.63 -8.84 1.98
CA VAL A 203 0.78 -7.39 2.12
C VAL A 203 -0.33 -6.83 3.03
N PHE A 204 -1.59 -7.18 2.75
CA PHE A 204 -2.72 -6.69 3.55
C PHE A 204 -2.57 -7.07 5.04
N ALA A 205 -2.29 -8.34 5.34
CA ALA A 205 -2.14 -8.85 6.69
C ALA A 205 -0.93 -8.23 7.41
N SER A 206 0.22 -8.13 6.74
CA SER A 206 1.45 -7.58 7.33
C SER A 206 1.28 -6.13 7.76
N PHE A 207 0.74 -5.29 6.89
CA PHE A 207 0.48 -3.88 7.20
C PHE A 207 -0.70 -3.71 8.15
N GLY A 208 -1.69 -4.60 8.13
CA GLY A 208 -2.76 -4.65 9.12
C GLY A 208 -2.24 -4.92 10.53
N LEU A 209 -1.39 -5.93 10.71
CA LEU A 209 -0.77 -6.23 12.00
C LEU A 209 0.14 -5.09 12.47
N ALA A 210 0.96 -4.54 11.57
CA ALA A 210 1.82 -3.39 11.88
C ALA A 210 1.01 -2.18 12.35
N ALA A 211 -0.05 -1.80 11.62
CA ALA A 211 -0.90 -0.68 12.00
C ALA A 211 -1.71 -0.92 13.28
N PHE A 212 -2.15 -2.16 13.51
CA PHE A 212 -2.80 -2.55 14.77
C PHE A 212 -1.86 -2.30 15.95
N VAL A 213 -0.63 -2.81 15.89
CA VAL A 213 0.37 -2.66 16.97
C VAL A 213 0.77 -1.20 17.16
N VAL A 214 1.06 -0.47 16.08
CA VAL A 214 1.42 0.95 16.16
C VAL A 214 0.29 1.79 16.78
N LYS A 215 -0.96 1.53 16.40
CA LYS A 215 -2.11 2.19 17.04
C LYS A 215 -2.21 1.79 18.51
N LYS A 216 -2.07 0.52 18.83
CA LYS A 216 -2.25 -0.02 20.19
C LYS A 216 -1.22 0.50 21.18
N PHE A 217 0.04 0.60 20.78
CA PHE A 217 1.15 0.92 21.68
C PHE A 217 1.66 2.36 21.59
N LEU A 218 1.52 3.01 20.43
CA LEU A 218 2.04 4.36 20.22
C LEU A 218 0.93 5.41 20.05
N ASP A 219 -0.34 4.98 19.96
CA ASP A 219 -1.52 5.83 19.73
C ASP A 219 -1.42 6.73 18.49
N VAL A 220 -0.73 6.26 17.44
CA VAL A 220 -0.51 7.04 16.22
C VAL A 220 -1.45 6.60 15.09
N SER A 221 -1.69 7.50 14.14
CA SER A 221 -2.52 7.26 12.95
C SER A 221 -1.94 6.21 11.99
N TYR A 222 -2.82 5.59 11.21
CA TYR A 222 -2.50 4.68 10.09
C TYR A 222 -1.59 5.26 9.00
N ILE A 223 -1.34 6.57 8.98
CA ILE A 223 -0.49 7.25 7.99
C ILE A 223 0.95 6.72 8.01
N TRP A 224 1.51 6.40 9.18
CA TRP A 224 2.90 5.93 9.27
C TRP A 224 3.09 4.51 8.70
N PRO A 225 2.21 3.54 9.01
CA PRO A 225 2.16 2.27 8.30
C PRO A 225 1.96 2.41 6.77
N ILE A 226 1.17 3.37 6.30
CA ILE A 226 1.04 3.63 4.86
C ILE A 226 2.39 4.08 4.28
N ILE A 227 3.03 5.07 4.89
CA ILE A 227 4.32 5.59 4.42
C ILE A 227 5.41 4.51 4.47
N SER A 228 5.36 3.58 5.44
CA SER A 228 6.34 2.50 5.52
C SER A 228 6.31 1.55 4.32
N THR A 229 5.24 1.51 3.52
CA THR A 229 5.21 0.72 2.26
C THR A 229 6.35 1.10 1.30
N PHE A 230 6.67 2.39 1.19
CA PHE A 230 7.79 2.88 0.40
C PHE A 230 9.15 2.43 0.95
N PHE A 231 9.35 2.57 2.26
CA PHE A 231 10.60 2.17 2.90
C PHE A 231 10.83 0.66 2.84
N VAL A 232 9.79 -0.15 3.03
CA VAL A 232 9.86 -1.60 2.87
C VAL A 232 10.25 -1.97 1.44
N THR A 233 9.68 -1.29 0.43
CA THR A 233 10.00 -1.55 -0.98
C THR A 233 11.46 -1.19 -1.30
N ILE A 234 11.89 0.03 -0.95
CA ILE A 234 13.28 0.46 -1.17
C ILE A 234 14.26 -0.46 -0.46
N PHE A 235 13.97 -0.81 0.79
CA PHE A 235 14.84 -1.70 1.55
C PHE A 235 14.92 -3.08 0.90
N ALA A 236 13.78 -3.67 0.53
CA ALA A 236 13.75 -4.98 -0.11
C ALA A 236 14.53 -4.99 -1.43
N LEU A 237 14.30 -4.01 -2.30
CA LEU A 237 15.00 -3.89 -3.58
C LEU A 237 16.49 -3.51 -3.41
N GLY A 238 16.84 -2.71 -2.40
CA GLY A 238 18.22 -2.32 -2.13
C GLY A 238 19.07 -3.43 -1.50
N VAL A 239 18.46 -4.24 -0.64
CA VAL A 239 19.16 -5.26 0.15
C VAL A 239 19.11 -6.62 -0.53
N TYR A 240 17.93 -7.08 -0.95
CA TYR A 240 17.75 -8.44 -1.44
C TYR A 240 17.98 -8.59 -2.94
N ALA A 241 17.78 -7.54 -3.73
CA ALA A 241 17.94 -7.63 -5.18
C ALA A 241 19.40 -7.61 -5.68
N LYS A 242 20.39 -7.66 -4.77
CA LYS A 242 21.83 -7.65 -5.11
C LYS A 242 22.26 -8.84 -5.98
N ASN A 243 21.59 -9.98 -5.84
CA ASN A 243 21.94 -11.22 -6.55
C ASN A 243 21.19 -11.38 -7.88
N VAL A 244 20.47 -10.35 -8.35
CA VAL A 244 19.63 -10.47 -9.55
C VAL A 244 20.43 -10.74 -10.81
N SER A 245 21.65 -10.20 -10.92
CA SER A 245 22.53 -10.50 -12.06
C SER A 245 22.91 -11.99 -12.14
N TYR A 246 23.11 -12.63 -10.99
CA TYR A 246 23.34 -14.08 -10.93
C TYR A 246 22.05 -14.84 -11.29
N LEU A 247 20.91 -14.47 -10.71
CA LEU A 247 19.63 -15.13 -11.00
C LEU A 247 19.25 -15.02 -12.48
N ALA A 248 19.66 -13.97 -13.17
CA ALA A 248 19.42 -13.80 -14.61
C ALA A 248 20.08 -14.87 -15.48
N GLY A 249 21.25 -15.37 -15.08
CA GLY A 249 22.00 -16.36 -15.86
C GLY A 249 21.63 -17.82 -15.57
N TYR A 250 21.15 -18.11 -14.35
CA TYR A 250 21.07 -19.49 -13.86
C TYR A 250 19.69 -19.91 -13.36
N TRP A 251 18.75 -18.98 -13.20
CA TRP A 251 17.44 -19.26 -12.63
C TRP A 251 16.31 -18.77 -13.54
N PRO A 252 15.18 -19.51 -13.62
CA PRO A 252 13.98 -19.03 -14.28
C PRO A 252 13.52 -17.68 -13.68
N ALA A 253 12.87 -16.86 -14.52
CA ALA A 253 12.38 -15.53 -14.12
C ALA A 253 11.37 -15.53 -12.95
N ALA A 254 10.82 -16.70 -12.61
CA ALA A 254 9.93 -16.91 -11.48
C ALA A 254 10.64 -17.01 -10.12
N PHE A 255 11.98 -17.00 -10.07
CA PHE A 255 12.73 -17.14 -8.82
C PHE A 255 13.34 -15.82 -8.34
N PHE A 256 13.22 -15.59 -7.04
CA PHE A 256 13.62 -14.36 -6.37
C PHE A 256 14.55 -14.65 -5.19
N PRO A 257 15.46 -13.72 -4.85
CA PRO A 257 16.35 -13.86 -3.71
C PRO A 257 15.62 -13.68 -2.37
N ASN A 258 14.44 -13.05 -2.40
CA ASN A 258 13.56 -12.92 -1.25
C ASN A 258 12.12 -12.72 -1.74
N ALA A 259 11.13 -13.28 -1.04
CA ALA A 259 9.73 -13.15 -1.37
C ALA A 259 9.28 -11.68 -1.53
N ILE A 260 9.82 -10.75 -0.73
CA ILE A 260 9.41 -9.34 -0.79
C ILE A 260 9.79 -8.71 -2.15
N VAL A 261 10.87 -9.17 -2.79
CA VAL A 261 11.30 -8.65 -4.11
C VAL A 261 10.31 -9.04 -5.22
N SER A 262 9.50 -10.08 -5.00
CA SER A 262 8.46 -10.49 -5.95
C SER A 262 7.18 -9.65 -5.88
N VAL A 263 7.04 -8.79 -4.87
CA VAL A 263 5.88 -7.92 -4.69
C VAL A 263 6.07 -6.63 -5.46
N LEU A 264 5.12 -6.29 -6.34
CA LEU A 264 5.18 -5.05 -7.12
C LEU A 264 4.96 -3.81 -6.22
N PRO A 265 5.58 -2.66 -6.54
CA PRO A 265 5.35 -1.40 -5.83
C PRO A 265 3.87 -1.03 -5.68
N VAL A 266 3.08 -1.21 -6.74
CA VAL A 266 1.63 -0.93 -6.73
C VAL A 266 0.88 -1.86 -5.78
N GLU A 267 1.22 -3.15 -5.73
CA GLU A 267 0.63 -4.12 -4.80
C GLU A 267 0.96 -3.76 -3.36
N MET A 268 2.24 -3.42 -3.09
CA MET A 268 2.72 -3.00 -1.79
C MET A 268 1.96 -1.78 -1.27
N VAL A 269 1.80 -0.75 -2.10
CA VAL A 269 1.16 0.51 -1.68
C VAL A 269 -0.36 0.34 -1.57
N ALA A 270 -1.01 -0.30 -2.54
CA ALA A 270 -2.47 -0.46 -2.55
C ALA A 270 -2.95 -1.32 -1.37
N PHE A 271 -2.44 -2.55 -1.26
CA PHE A 271 -2.84 -3.46 -0.20
C PHE A 271 -2.22 -3.11 1.14
N GLY A 272 -1.03 -2.52 1.16
CA GLY A 272 -0.42 -2.01 2.38
C GLY A 272 -1.25 -0.86 2.97
N THR A 273 -1.83 -0.01 2.13
CA THR A 273 -2.74 1.05 2.58
C THR A 273 -4.04 0.49 3.13
N LEU A 274 -4.69 -0.43 2.40
CA LEU A 274 -5.93 -1.08 2.84
C LEU A 274 -5.71 -1.83 4.17
N GLY A 275 -4.62 -2.60 4.27
CA GLY A 275 -4.22 -3.28 5.49
C GLY A 275 -4.00 -2.31 6.63
N SER A 276 -3.26 -1.22 6.40
CA SER A 276 -2.98 -0.20 7.42
C SER A 276 -4.25 0.43 8.01
N VAL A 277 -5.22 0.78 7.16
CA VAL A 277 -6.50 1.34 7.62
C VAL A 277 -7.31 0.29 8.40
N ALA A 278 -7.36 -0.95 7.89
CA ALA A 278 -8.07 -2.05 8.55
C ALA A 278 -7.49 -2.35 9.93
N GLY A 279 -6.17 -2.47 10.05
CA GLY A 279 -5.47 -2.71 11.31
C GLY A 279 -5.69 -1.60 12.34
N TYR A 280 -5.65 -0.35 11.88
CA TYR A 280 -5.95 0.81 12.74
C TYR A 280 -7.39 0.79 13.27
N TRP A 281 -8.38 0.48 12.43
CA TRP A 281 -9.78 0.36 12.87
C TRP A 281 -9.98 -0.82 13.82
N MET A 282 -9.30 -1.93 13.57
CA MET A 282 -9.34 -3.11 14.45
C MET A 282 -8.79 -2.79 15.84
N ALA A 283 -7.69 -2.03 15.94
CA ALA A 283 -7.15 -1.59 17.23
C ALA A 283 -8.14 -0.70 18.00
N ILE A 284 -8.82 0.25 17.32
CA ILE A 284 -9.86 1.08 17.94
C ILE A 284 -11.03 0.22 18.44
N ARG A 285 -11.49 -0.76 17.64
CA ARG A 285 -12.59 -1.64 18.05
C ARG A 285 -12.17 -2.52 19.24
N PHE A 286 -10.94 -3.01 19.25
CA PHE A 286 -10.40 -3.79 20.36
C PHE A 286 -10.38 -2.98 21.66
N ASP A 287 -9.93 -1.72 21.61
CA ASP A 287 -9.94 -0.83 22.78
C ASP A 287 -11.35 -0.50 23.28
N PHE A 288 -12.29 -0.34 22.36
CA PHE A 288 -13.68 -0.13 22.71
C PHE A 288 -14.28 -1.35 23.41
N TRP A 289 -14.09 -2.54 22.82
CA TRP A 289 -14.56 -3.83 23.33
C TRP A 289 -14.04 -4.07 24.76
N ARG A 290 -12.73 -3.92 24.96
CA ARG A 290 -12.09 -4.12 26.27
C ARG A 290 -12.61 -3.19 27.38
N LYS A 291 -13.13 -2.00 27.02
CA LYS A 291 -13.59 -0.99 27.99
C LYS A 291 -15.08 -1.08 28.34
N HIS A 292 -15.90 -1.70 27.49
CA HIS A 292 -17.36 -1.64 27.61
C HIS A 292 -18.04 -3.02 27.60
N GLU A 293 -17.35 -4.06 27.16
CA GLU A 293 -17.90 -5.42 27.04
C GLU A 293 -17.17 -6.44 27.93
N ILE A 294 -16.15 -6.00 28.68
CA ILE A 294 -15.46 -6.73 29.76
C ILE A 294 -15.54 -5.87 31.02
#